data_AF-A0AAX2BKE6-F1
#
_entry.id   AF-A0AAX2BKE6-F1
#
_cell.length_a   1.000
_cell.length_b   1.000
_cell.length_c   1.000
_cell.angle_alpha   90.00
_cell.angle_beta   90.00
_cell.angle_gamma   90.00
#
_symmetry.space_group_name_H-M   'P 1'
#
loop_
_entity.id
_entity.type
_entity.pdbx_description
1 polymer ?
#
loop_
_entity_poly.entity_id
_entity_poly.type
_entity_poly.pdbx_seq_one_letter_code
_entity_poly.pdbx_strand_id
1 'polypeptide(L)'
;MRSYMGSFASITLNGLTIQEWKNSWHRWYFRESERVRNVDDNTGEFIFLGYRSTAGTIRKRLELDGFSYKQLENEFSEMRSKWIDMLEGYYDESLHQTELKILREYPKMQSWVDLLLTAQENEFSQNKNLENDLLEFMLSEDFEEYPFYSAANFHFPCKTIESWAIAILSISPDDAIIELDITELANAGWTDDFHDLAEIQAEKTYFLNNFTQFIDELITLPINLPEFHLMNRLAFSGVISAFEAYLSDTMKKQVMTRPAVKRRFVESHDKFSAKKLTLNDIFTKLDELDKLIVEELDFISFHNMDTIPKLFNKVLFVEFPKNRIAKLCEAVKKRHDIVHRNGRDTAGKLTNISKDDVIGLIELTKEVVFNIDRQILDLQRHVDD
;
A
#
# COMPACT_ATOMS: atom_id res chain seq x y z
N MET A 1 28.09 14.23 -5.09
CA MET A 1 27.79 13.39 -6.26
C MET A 1 26.74 12.39 -5.80
N ARG A 2 25.44 12.66 -5.99
CA ARG A 2 24.39 11.66 -5.70
C ARG A 2 24.52 10.60 -6.79
N SER A 3 24.94 9.39 -6.42
CA SER A 3 24.92 8.28 -7.38
C SER A 3 23.46 8.07 -7.79
N TYR A 4 23.20 7.94 -9.08
CA TYR A 4 21.91 7.49 -9.59
C TYR A 4 21.81 5.98 -9.32
N MET A 5 21.77 5.56 -8.05
CA MET A 5 21.37 4.20 -7.69
C MET A 5 19.86 4.13 -7.90
N GLY A 6 19.42 3.28 -8.83
CA GLY A 6 17.99 2.96 -8.95
C GLY A 6 17.55 2.15 -7.74
N SER A 7 16.27 2.24 -7.40
CA SER A 7 15.63 1.41 -6.38
C SER A 7 15.06 0.15 -7.04
N PHE A 8 15.14 -0.99 -6.38
CA PHE A 8 14.70 -2.26 -6.95
C PHE A 8 13.53 -2.89 -6.19
N ALA A 9 12.68 -3.57 -6.94
CA ALA A 9 11.64 -4.44 -6.41
C ALA A 9 11.86 -5.84 -6.98
N SER A 10 11.68 -6.88 -6.18
CA SER A 10 11.91 -8.25 -6.64
C SER A 10 10.94 -9.24 -6.02
N ILE A 11 10.69 -10.33 -6.75
CA ILE A 11 9.98 -11.50 -6.26
C ILE A 11 11.01 -12.58 -5.97
N THR A 12 11.06 -13.07 -4.73
CA THR A 12 12.04 -14.07 -4.31
C THR A 12 11.40 -15.22 -3.54
N LEU A 13 11.99 -16.41 -3.68
CA LEU A 13 11.69 -17.59 -2.88
C LEU A 13 12.98 -18.37 -2.63
N ASN A 14 13.30 -18.65 -1.37
CA ASN A 14 14.54 -19.33 -0.96
C ASN A 14 15.83 -18.64 -1.47
N GLY A 15 15.77 -17.33 -1.73
CA GLY A 15 16.87 -16.55 -2.31
C GLY A 15 17.04 -16.68 -3.83
N LEU A 16 16.18 -17.47 -4.51
CA LEU A 16 16.04 -17.43 -5.96
C LEU A 16 15.15 -16.25 -6.36
N THR A 17 15.63 -15.43 -7.29
CA THR A 17 14.85 -14.34 -7.88
C THR A 17 14.01 -14.85 -9.04
N ILE A 18 12.70 -14.66 -8.95
CA ILE A 18 11.75 -14.93 -10.04
C ILE A 18 11.75 -13.76 -11.02
N GLN A 19 11.67 -12.54 -10.51
CA GLN A 19 11.62 -11.32 -11.31
C GLN A 19 12.14 -10.14 -10.51
N GLU A 20 12.80 -9.21 -11.20
CA GLU A 20 13.26 -7.94 -10.63
C GLU A 20 12.86 -6.78 -11.55
N TRP A 21 12.55 -5.64 -10.94
CA TRP A 21 12.26 -4.38 -11.61
C TRP A 21 13.10 -3.24 -11.03
N LYS A 22 13.50 -2.33 -11.90
CA LYS A 22 14.21 -1.10 -11.53
C LYS A 22 13.26 0.10 -11.58
N ASN A 23 13.11 0.81 -10.46
CA ASN A 23 12.26 1.99 -10.26
C ASN A 23 10.78 1.78 -10.60
N SER A 24 10.32 0.55 -10.66
CA SER A 24 8.92 0.17 -10.91
C SER A 24 8.65 -1.18 -10.27
N TRP A 25 7.41 -1.61 -10.25
CA TRP A 25 7.02 -2.93 -9.77
C TRP A 25 5.65 -3.31 -10.33
N HIS A 26 5.33 -4.60 -10.28
CA HIS A 26 4.02 -5.12 -10.59
C HIS A 26 3.60 -6.09 -9.48
N ARG A 27 2.36 -5.97 -8.98
CA ARG A 27 1.86 -6.83 -7.88
C ARG A 27 1.84 -8.32 -8.24
N TRP A 28 1.83 -8.63 -9.54
CA TRP A 28 1.89 -10.00 -10.07
C TRP A 28 0.77 -10.86 -9.48
N TYR A 29 1.04 -12.13 -9.12
CA TYR A 29 0.03 -13.04 -8.56
C TYR A 29 -0.30 -12.81 -7.08
N PHE A 30 0.17 -11.72 -6.45
CA PHE A 30 -0.19 -11.36 -5.08
C PHE A 30 -1.52 -10.60 -4.99
N ARG A 31 -2.17 -10.67 -3.82
CA ARG A 31 -3.44 -9.99 -3.50
C ARG A 31 -3.23 -8.84 -2.53
N GLU A 32 -4.20 -7.93 -2.48
CA GLU A 32 -4.19 -6.80 -1.53
C GLU A 32 -4.16 -7.27 -0.07
N SER A 33 -4.82 -8.38 0.23
CA SER A 33 -4.83 -9.03 1.54
C SER A 33 -3.47 -9.61 1.97
N GLU A 34 -2.50 -9.69 1.05
CA GLU A 34 -1.16 -10.28 1.28
C GLU A 34 -0.09 -9.20 1.54
N ARG A 35 -0.50 -7.94 1.66
CA ARG A 35 0.39 -6.82 2.03
C ARG A 35 0.96 -7.02 3.43
N VAL A 36 2.23 -6.70 3.59
CA VAL A 36 2.96 -6.74 4.86
C VAL A 36 3.78 -5.48 5.02
N ARG A 37 3.71 -4.91 6.22
CA ARG A 37 4.44 -3.71 6.62
C ARG A 37 5.15 -3.98 7.95
N ASN A 38 6.46 -4.08 7.91
CA ASN A 38 7.31 -4.29 9.08
C ASN A 38 8.30 -3.12 9.18
N VAL A 39 8.27 -2.41 10.31
CA VAL A 39 9.11 -1.24 10.60
C VAL A 39 9.92 -1.52 11.87
N ASP A 40 11.15 -1.04 11.93
CA ASP A 40 11.95 -1.05 13.16
C ASP A 40 11.43 0.05 14.11
N ASP A 41 10.97 -0.34 15.29
CA ASP A 41 10.38 0.59 16.27
C ASP A 41 11.36 1.68 16.76
N ASN A 42 12.67 1.43 16.69
CA ASN A 42 13.69 2.36 17.17
C ASN A 42 14.10 3.37 16.10
N THR A 43 14.26 2.92 14.86
CA THR A 43 14.75 3.78 13.75
C THR A 43 13.62 4.36 12.92
N GLY A 44 12.45 3.72 12.90
CA GLY A 44 11.34 4.04 12.00
C GLY A 44 11.58 3.60 10.55
N GLU A 45 12.65 2.86 10.28
CA GLU A 45 12.98 2.37 8.94
C GLU A 45 12.23 1.07 8.62
N PHE A 46 11.86 0.88 7.35
CA PHE A 46 11.24 -0.37 6.90
C PHE A 46 12.23 -1.53 7.01
N ILE A 47 11.88 -2.55 7.79
CA ILE A 47 12.54 -3.86 7.77
C ILE A 47 12.07 -4.62 6.53
N PHE A 48 10.78 -4.54 6.23
CA PHE A 48 10.17 -5.12 5.04
C PHE A 48 8.88 -4.39 4.70
N LEU A 49 8.69 -4.07 3.44
CA LEU A 49 7.44 -3.60 2.88
C LEU A 49 7.19 -4.32 1.56
N GLY A 50 6.04 -4.97 1.44
CA GLY A 50 5.71 -5.73 0.24
C GLY A 50 4.60 -6.74 0.44
N TYR A 51 4.66 -7.85 -0.27
CA TYR A 51 3.64 -8.90 -0.24
C TYR A 51 4.24 -10.23 0.16
N ARG A 52 3.50 -11.01 0.96
CA ARG A 52 3.87 -12.39 1.34
C ARG A 52 2.74 -13.34 1.02
N SER A 53 3.07 -14.43 0.33
CA SER A 53 2.15 -15.55 0.11
C SER A 53 2.89 -16.86 0.35
N THR A 54 2.19 -17.98 0.19
CA THR A 54 2.82 -19.30 0.21
C THR A 54 3.07 -19.80 -1.21
N ALA A 55 4.13 -20.59 -1.39
CA ALA A 55 4.47 -21.22 -2.66
C ALA A 55 3.28 -21.99 -3.25
N GLY A 56 2.58 -22.79 -2.43
CA GLY A 56 1.40 -23.55 -2.87
C GLY A 56 0.23 -22.66 -3.30
N THR A 57 0.10 -21.47 -2.73
CA THR A 57 -0.94 -20.50 -3.10
C THR A 57 -0.63 -19.86 -4.46
N ILE A 58 0.60 -19.38 -4.66
CA ILE A 58 1.02 -18.81 -5.94
C ILE A 58 1.02 -19.87 -7.05
N ARG A 59 1.47 -21.10 -6.77
CA ARG A 59 1.43 -22.22 -7.72
C ARG A 59 0.02 -22.47 -8.24
N LYS A 60 -0.98 -22.52 -7.35
CA LYS A 60 -2.40 -22.67 -7.75
C LYS A 60 -2.90 -21.52 -8.63
N ARG A 61 -2.47 -20.29 -8.35
CA ARG A 61 -2.86 -19.12 -9.16
C ARG A 61 -2.24 -19.18 -10.56
N LEU A 62 -0.97 -19.56 -10.65
CA LEU A 62 -0.27 -19.81 -11.93
C LEU A 62 -0.94 -20.93 -12.72
N GLU A 63 -1.31 -22.03 -12.07
CA GLU A 63 -1.99 -23.16 -12.71
C GLU A 63 -3.35 -22.76 -13.29
N LEU A 64 -4.11 -21.90 -12.60
CA LEU A 64 -5.38 -21.36 -13.10
C LEU A 64 -5.20 -20.50 -14.37
N ASP A 65 -4.05 -19.84 -14.50
CA ASP A 65 -3.68 -19.05 -15.68
C ASP A 65 -2.97 -19.88 -16.77
N GLY A 66 -2.85 -21.20 -16.58
CA GLY A 66 -2.34 -22.16 -17.57
C GLY A 66 -0.87 -22.54 -17.39
N PHE A 67 -0.19 -22.01 -16.37
CA PHE A 67 1.21 -22.31 -16.07
C PHE A 67 1.29 -23.48 -15.09
N SER A 68 1.49 -24.68 -15.64
CA SER A 68 1.63 -25.91 -14.87
C SER A 68 3.04 -26.50 -15.03
N TYR A 69 3.42 -27.43 -14.15
CA TYR A 69 4.69 -28.16 -14.27
C TYR A 69 4.84 -28.85 -15.64
N LYS A 70 3.74 -29.37 -16.20
CA LYS A 70 3.72 -29.96 -17.54
C LYS A 70 3.96 -28.93 -18.64
N GLN A 71 3.39 -27.73 -18.50
CA GLN A 71 3.61 -26.65 -19.46
C GLN A 71 5.08 -26.21 -19.45
N LEU A 72 5.66 -26.07 -18.25
CA LEU A 72 7.08 -25.82 -18.09
C LEU A 72 7.94 -26.92 -18.75
N GLU A 73 7.61 -28.21 -18.56
CA GLU A 73 8.34 -29.33 -19.19
C GLU A 73 8.33 -29.27 -20.73
N ASN A 74 7.20 -28.86 -21.32
CA ASN A 74 7.09 -28.64 -22.76
C ASN A 74 7.97 -27.46 -23.21
N GLU A 75 7.91 -26.33 -22.48
CA GLU A 75 8.73 -25.15 -22.79
C GLU A 75 10.22 -25.44 -22.69
N PHE A 76 10.63 -26.17 -21.64
CA PHE A 76 12.00 -26.61 -21.45
C PHE A 76 12.49 -27.46 -22.62
N SER A 77 11.69 -28.44 -23.04
CA SER A 77 12.05 -29.33 -24.14
C SER A 77 12.17 -28.57 -25.47
N GLU A 78 11.23 -27.67 -25.75
CA GLU A 78 11.26 -26.85 -26.97
C GLU A 78 12.46 -25.90 -26.98
N MET A 79 12.73 -25.25 -25.85
CA MET A 79 13.82 -24.28 -25.73
C MET A 79 15.19 -24.95 -25.85
N ARG A 80 15.39 -26.07 -25.15
CA ARG A 80 16.60 -26.88 -25.29
C ARG A 80 16.82 -27.33 -26.73
N SER A 81 15.76 -27.75 -27.42
CA SER A 81 15.84 -28.14 -28.84
C SER A 81 16.31 -26.97 -29.70
N LYS A 82 15.77 -25.76 -29.48
CA LYS A 82 16.20 -24.56 -30.22
C LYS A 82 17.64 -24.19 -29.97
N TRP A 83 18.12 -24.32 -28.74
CA TRP A 83 19.53 -24.11 -28.42
C TRP A 83 20.43 -25.14 -29.12
N ILE A 84 20.04 -26.42 -29.15
CA ILE A 84 20.79 -27.45 -29.90
C ILE A 84 20.82 -27.10 -31.40
N ASP A 85 19.65 -26.82 -32.01
CA ASP A 85 19.54 -26.48 -33.43
C ASP A 85 20.37 -25.22 -33.78
N MET A 86 20.40 -24.25 -32.88
CA MET A 86 21.19 -23.02 -32.99
C MET A 86 22.70 -23.34 -32.97
N LEU A 87 23.15 -24.12 -31.99
CA LEU A 87 24.55 -24.49 -31.84
C LEU A 87 25.07 -25.32 -33.02
N GLU A 88 24.24 -26.24 -33.54
CA GLU A 88 24.54 -27.02 -34.75
C GLU A 88 24.57 -26.16 -36.02
N GLY A 89 23.86 -25.03 -36.03
CA GLY A 89 23.77 -24.12 -37.16
C GLY A 89 24.95 -23.15 -37.32
N TYR A 90 25.85 -23.04 -36.33
CA TYR A 90 27.03 -22.18 -36.43
C TYR A 90 28.07 -22.73 -37.42
N TYR A 91 28.86 -21.83 -38.01
CA TYR A 91 29.86 -22.17 -39.03
C TYR A 91 30.96 -23.11 -38.51
N ASP A 92 31.28 -23.04 -37.21
CA ASP A 92 32.27 -23.89 -36.55
C ASP A 92 31.66 -24.58 -35.31
N GLU A 93 31.00 -25.71 -35.53
CA GLU A 93 30.41 -26.55 -34.48
C GLU A 93 31.46 -27.04 -33.46
N SER A 94 32.75 -27.05 -33.81
CA SER A 94 33.81 -27.55 -32.93
C SER A 94 34.00 -26.67 -31.68
N LEU A 95 33.59 -25.41 -31.75
CA LEU A 95 33.66 -24.45 -30.65
C LEU A 95 32.56 -24.66 -29.60
N HIS A 96 31.49 -25.39 -29.92
CA HIS A 96 30.32 -25.57 -29.05
C HIS A 96 30.08 -27.04 -28.64
N GLN A 97 31.08 -27.90 -28.81
CA GLN A 97 30.94 -29.34 -28.55
C GLN A 97 30.65 -29.64 -27.08
N THR A 98 31.15 -28.81 -26.15
CA THR A 98 30.89 -28.96 -24.72
C THR A 98 29.43 -28.69 -24.41
N GLU A 99 28.89 -27.54 -24.84
CA GLU A 99 27.50 -27.15 -24.62
C GLU A 99 26.53 -28.14 -25.29
N LEU A 100 26.81 -28.53 -26.55
CA LEU A 100 26.03 -29.55 -27.26
C LEU A 100 26.02 -30.88 -26.52
N LYS A 101 27.17 -31.31 -25.98
CA LYS A 101 27.26 -32.53 -25.16
C LYS A 101 26.34 -32.42 -23.94
N ILE A 102 26.41 -31.33 -23.18
CA ILE A 102 25.58 -31.14 -21.98
C ILE A 102 24.08 -31.10 -22.33
N LEU A 103 23.67 -30.30 -23.31
CA LEU A 103 22.27 -30.20 -23.70
C LEU A 103 21.68 -31.53 -24.20
N ARG A 104 22.51 -32.41 -24.79
CA ARG A 104 22.11 -33.76 -25.23
C ARG A 104 22.11 -34.78 -24.09
N GLU A 105 23.09 -34.72 -23.18
CA GLU A 105 23.22 -35.66 -22.05
C GLU A 105 22.17 -35.44 -20.96
N TYR A 106 21.68 -34.21 -20.78
CA TYR A 106 20.71 -33.84 -19.74
C TYR A 106 19.34 -33.43 -20.30
N PRO A 107 18.58 -34.32 -20.97
CA PRO A 107 17.32 -33.97 -21.61
C PRO A 107 16.13 -33.87 -20.65
N LYS A 108 16.30 -34.21 -19.37
CA LYS A 108 15.21 -34.23 -18.38
C LYS A 108 15.25 -32.97 -17.55
N MET A 109 14.14 -32.24 -17.53
CA MET A 109 13.99 -31.01 -16.75
C MET A 109 14.31 -31.22 -15.26
N GLN A 110 13.92 -32.35 -14.67
CA GLN A 110 14.17 -32.63 -13.25
C GLN A 110 15.65 -32.54 -12.87
N SER A 111 16.56 -32.99 -13.75
CA SER A 111 18.01 -32.93 -13.49
C SER A 111 18.54 -31.50 -13.35
N TRP A 112 17.88 -30.53 -14.01
CA TRP A 112 18.21 -29.12 -13.93
C TRP A 112 17.58 -28.48 -12.70
N VAL A 113 16.31 -28.81 -12.46
CA VAL A 113 15.54 -28.35 -11.29
C VAL A 113 16.22 -28.75 -9.98
N ASP A 114 16.73 -29.98 -9.88
CA ASP A 114 17.44 -30.50 -8.70
C ASP A 114 18.73 -29.72 -8.37
N LEU A 115 19.29 -28.98 -9.34
CA LEU A 115 20.52 -28.22 -9.19
C LEU A 115 20.30 -26.73 -8.88
N LEU A 116 19.07 -26.21 -8.92
CA LEU A 116 18.81 -24.77 -8.80
C LEU A 116 19.31 -24.18 -7.47
N LEU A 117 19.08 -24.85 -6.34
CA LEU A 117 19.57 -24.38 -5.04
C LEU A 117 21.11 -24.42 -4.98
N THR A 118 21.71 -25.49 -5.51
CA THR A 118 23.17 -25.61 -5.60
C THR A 118 23.76 -24.52 -6.50
N ALA A 119 23.11 -24.18 -7.60
CA ALA A 119 23.53 -23.10 -8.51
C ALA A 119 23.52 -21.75 -7.78
N GLN A 120 22.43 -21.43 -7.08
CA GLN A 120 22.31 -20.22 -6.27
C GLN A 120 23.39 -20.13 -5.18
N GLU A 121 23.65 -21.23 -4.44
CA GLU A 121 24.70 -21.25 -3.42
C GLU A 121 26.10 -20.99 -4.01
N ASN A 122 26.35 -21.45 -5.25
CA ASN A 122 27.64 -21.30 -5.93
C ASN A 122 27.78 -19.99 -6.71
N GLU A 123 26.69 -19.31 -7.08
CA GLU A 123 26.71 -18.01 -7.76
C GLU A 123 27.53 -16.97 -6.97
N PHE A 124 27.40 -16.99 -5.64
CA PHE A 124 28.07 -16.06 -4.73
C PHE A 124 29.34 -16.64 -4.06
N SER A 125 29.73 -17.88 -4.39
CA SER A 125 30.91 -18.52 -3.78
C SER A 125 32.21 -18.07 -4.43
N GLN A 126 33.21 -17.71 -3.62
CA GLN A 126 34.57 -17.42 -4.09
C GLN A 126 35.32 -18.69 -4.53
N ASN A 127 34.92 -19.87 -4.04
CA ASN A 127 35.49 -21.17 -4.41
C ASN A 127 34.35 -22.06 -4.91
N LYS A 128 34.09 -22.03 -6.23
CA LYS A 128 33.10 -22.90 -6.86
C LYS A 128 33.65 -24.35 -6.88
N ASN A 129 32.99 -25.29 -6.21
CA ASN A 129 33.34 -26.72 -6.32
C ASN A 129 32.37 -27.38 -7.31
N LEU A 130 32.70 -27.31 -8.59
CA LEU A 130 31.84 -27.79 -9.68
C LEU A 130 32.30 -29.20 -10.10
N GLU A 131 31.83 -30.22 -9.40
CA GLU A 131 32.03 -31.63 -9.78
C GLU A 131 30.91 -32.16 -10.71
N ASN A 132 30.11 -31.26 -11.30
CA ASN A 132 28.95 -31.58 -12.11
C ASN A 132 28.94 -30.71 -13.38
N ASP A 133 29.15 -31.34 -14.54
CA ASP A 133 29.24 -30.65 -15.83
C ASP A 133 27.96 -29.84 -16.16
N LEU A 134 26.78 -30.29 -15.73
CA LEU A 134 25.53 -29.54 -15.92
C LEU A 134 25.50 -28.28 -15.05
N LEU A 135 25.93 -28.37 -13.80
CA LEU A 135 26.00 -27.22 -12.91
C LEU A 135 27.01 -26.18 -13.41
N GLU A 136 28.13 -26.63 -13.95
CA GLU A 136 29.12 -25.75 -14.59
C GLU A 136 28.52 -25.02 -15.79
N PHE A 137 27.78 -25.74 -16.65
CA PHE A 137 27.05 -25.12 -17.76
C PHE A 137 26.02 -24.09 -17.27
N MET A 138 25.22 -24.43 -16.26
CA MET A 138 24.20 -23.53 -15.70
C MET A 138 24.79 -22.22 -15.14
N LEU A 139 26.03 -22.25 -14.66
CA LEU A 139 26.74 -21.09 -14.09
C LEU A 139 27.74 -20.44 -15.06
N SER A 140 27.76 -20.88 -16.31
CA SER A 140 28.67 -20.36 -17.33
C SER A 140 28.38 -18.88 -17.61
N GLU A 141 29.42 -18.09 -17.85
CA GLU A 141 29.27 -16.73 -18.39
C GLU A 141 29.41 -16.71 -19.93
N ASP A 142 29.89 -17.81 -20.51
CA ASP A 142 30.28 -17.89 -21.93
C ASP A 142 29.15 -18.40 -22.83
N PHE A 143 28.05 -18.93 -22.27
CA PHE A 143 26.94 -19.43 -23.07
C PHE A 143 26.03 -18.29 -23.57
N GLU A 144 26.16 -17.95 -24.85
CA GLU A 144 25.34 -16.94 -25.51
C GLU A 144 23.98 -17.52 -25.94
N GLU A 145 22.91 -17.11 -25.26
CA GLU A 145 21.54 -17.58 -25.54
C GLU A 145 20.91 -16.92 -26.79
N TYR A 146 21.56 -15.94 -27.42
CA TYR A 146 21.00 -15.23 -28.57
C TYR A 146 20.80 -16.16 -29.78
N PRO A 147 19.63 -16.15 -30.45
CA PRO A 147 18.50 -15.23 -30.28
C PRO A 147 17.39 -15.75 -29.35
N PHE A 148 17.58 -16.89 -28.71
CA PHE A 148 16.59 -17.58 -27.88
C PHE A 148 16.88 -17.40 -26.38
N TYR A 149 16.74 -16.17 -25.90
CA TYR A 149 16.95 -15.84 -24.48
C TYR A 149 15.96 -16.56 -23.57
N SER A 150 16.49 -17.16 -22.50
CA SER A 150 15.71 -17.72 -21.40
C SER A 150 15.12 -16.59 -20.55
N ALA A 151 13.98 -16.89 -19.93
CA ALA A 151 13.38 -16.03 -18.93
C ALA A 151 13.86 -16.38 -17.51
N ALA A 152 14.74 -17.37 -17.37
CA ALA A 152 15.23 -17.86 -16.08
C ALA A 152 16.68 -17.44 -15.85
N ASN A 153 17.10 -17.57 -14.60
CA ASN A 153 18.52 -17.53 -14.26
C ASN A 153 19.17 -18.90 -14.52
N PHE A 154 20.49 -18.94 -14.42
CA PHE A 154 21.30 -20.16 -14.47
C PHE A 154 21.17 -20.97 -15.78
N HIS A 155 20.96 -20.29 -16.90
CA HIS A 155 20.73 -20.90 -18.21
C HIS A 155 19.67 -22.01 -18.19
N PHE A 156 18.68 -21.91 -17.30
CA PHE A 156 17.60 -22.88 -17.24
C PHE A 156 16.69 -22.68 -18.47
N PRO A 157 16.51 -23.69 -19.34
CA PRO A 157 15.70 -23.54 -20.54
C PRO A 157 14.21 -23.30 -20.19
N CYS A 158 13.77 -22.05 -20.20
CA CYS A 158 12.35 -21.69 -20.19
C CYS A 158 12.12 -20.31 -20.79
N LYS A 159 10.94 -20.10 -21.37
CA LYS A 159 10.65 -18.90 -22.17
C LYS A 159 9.92 -17.80 -21.43
N THR A 160 9.20 -18.14 -20.37
CA THR A 160 8.33 -17.24 -19.63
C THR A 160 8.76 -17.17 -18.17
N ILE A 161 8.55 -16.01 -17.56
CA ILE A 161 8.84 -15.79 -16.13
C ILE A 161 7.94 -16.68 -15.27
N GLU A 162 6.71 -16.94 -15.73
CA GLU A 162 5.78 -17.83 -15.06
C GLU A 162 6.27 -19.28 -15.06
N SER A 163 6.83 -19.78 -16.17
CA SER A 163 7.48 -21.09 -16.21
C SER A 163 8.70 -21.14 -15.30
N TRP A 164 9.52 -20.07 -15.27
CA TRP A 164 10.63 -19.96 -14.33
C TRP A 164 10.16 -20.02 -12.88
N ALA A 165 9.08 -19.30 -12.55
CA ALA A 165 8.47 -19.36 -11.22
C ALA A 165 8.00 -20.78 -10.87
N ILE A 166 7.40 -21.53 -11.80
CA ILE A 166 7.00 -22.92 -11.57
C ILE A 166 8.21 -23.81 -11.26
N ALA A 167 9.36 -23.59 -11.90
CA ALA A 167 10.59 -24.32 -11.59
C ALA A 167 11.02 -24.08 -10.14
N ILE A 168 11.09 -22.81 -9.71
CA ILE A 168 11.45 -22.41 -8.34
C ILE A 168 10.42 -22.93 -7.31
N LEU A 169 9.13 -22.87 -7.63
CA LEU A 169 8.07 -23.38 -6.76
C LEU A 169 8.11 -24.90 -6.63
N SER A 170 8.60 -25.63 -7.65
CA SER A 170 8.64 -27.09 -7.65
C SER A 170 9.65 -27.69 -6.67
N ILE A 171 10.69 -26.95 -6.31
CA ILE A 171 11.71 -27.35 -5.32
C ILE A 171 11.41 -26.87 -3.91
N SER A 172 10.30 -26.18 -3.71
CA SER A 172 9.92 -25.57 -2.44
C SER A 172 8.68 -26.25 -1.87
N PRO A 173 8.60 -26.45 -0.53
CA PRO A 173 7.38 -26.95 0.08
C PRO A 173 6.26 -25.91 -0.05
N ASP A 174 5.01 -26.37 -0.07
CA ASP A 174 3.86 -25.51 -0.35
C ASP A 174 3.62 -24.38 0.68
N ASP A 175 4.18 -24.53 1.88
CA ASP A 175 4.14 -23.53 2.95
C ASP A 175 5.33 -22.56 2.94
N ALA A 176 6.30 -22.74 2.04
CA ALA A 176 7.41 -21.80 1.88
C ALA A 176 6.90 -20.40 1.51
N ILE A 177 7.51 -19.37 2.11
CA ILE A 177 7.10 -17.99 1.92
C ILE A 177 7.77 -17.42 0.67
N ILE A 178 6.96 -16.93 -0.25
CA ILE A 178 7.38 -16.16 -1.42
C ILE A 178 7.07 -14.69 -1.16
N GLU A 179 8.04 -13.83 -1.43
CA GLU A 179 7.98 -12.41 -1.10
C GLU A 179 8.11 -11.57 -2.37
N LEU A 180 7.23 -10.57 -2.52
CA LEU A 180 7.47 -9.42 -3.38
C LEU A 180 7.95 -8.28 -2.47
N ASP A 181 9.23 -7.94 -2.54
CA ASP A 181 9.83 -6.86 -1.76
C ASP A 181 9.82 -5.56 -2.57
N ILE A 182 9.22 -4.51 -2.01
CA ILE A 182 9.18 -3.15 -2.60
C ILE A 182 9.79 -2.10 -1.66
N THR A 183 10.52 -2.54 -0.63
CA THR A 183 11.05 -1.71 0.46
C THR A 183 11.91 -0.56 -0.06
N GLU A 184 12.82 -0.83 -1.00
CA GLU A 184 13.67 0.22 -1.57
C GLU A 184 12.87 1.28 -2.34
N LEU A 185 11.81 0.86 -3.05
CA LEU A 185 10.97 1.79 -3.80
C LEU A 185 10.19 2.70 -2.86
N ALA A 186 9.63 2.16 -1.78
CA ALA A 186 8.89 2.95 -0.80
C ALA A 186 9.83 3.93 -0.08
N ASN A 187 11.02 3.49 0.34
CA ASN A 187 12.04 4.35 0.94
C ASN A 187 12.45 5.51 0.01
N ALA A 188 12.52 5.27 -1.30
CA ALA A 188 12.83 6.29 -2.29
C ALA A 188 11.60 7.12 -2.74
N GLY A 189 10.42 6.86 -2.17
CA GLY A 189 9.18 7.59 -2.48
C GLY A 189 8.59 7.28 -3.85
N TRP A 190 8.97 6.16 -4.47
CA TRP A 190 8.43 5.71 -5.76
C TRP A 190 7.07 5.03 -5.65
N THR A 191 6.69 4.58 -4.45
CA THR A 191 5.43 3.87 -4.22
C THR A 191 4.85 4.14 -2.83
N ASP A 192 3.58 3.78 -2.64
CA ASP A 192 2.86 3.92 -1.37
C ASP A 192 3.43 2.96 -0.31
N ASP A 193 3.42 3.38 0.96
CA ASP A 193 4.05 2.66 2.07
C ASP A 193 3.07 1.83 2.91
N PHE A 194 1.88 1.55 2.36
CA PHE A 194 0.77 0.90 3.05
C PHE A 194 0.40 1.64 4.33
N HIS A 195 0.19 2.94 4.21
CA HIS A 195 -0.13 3.80 5.35
C HIS A 195 -1.38 3.35 6.12
N ASP A 196 -2.34 2.73 5.43
CA ASP A 196 -3.51 2.09 6.05
C ASP A 196 -3.13 0.93 6.99
N LEU A 197 -2.17 0.09 6.62
CA LEU A 197 -1.64 -0.95 7.50
C LEU A 197 -0.95 -0.35 8.73
N ALA A 198 -0.25 0.78 8.58
CA ALA A 198 0.36 1.49 9.71
C ALA A 198 -0.71 1.96 10.71
N GLU A 199 -1.83 2.49 10.23
CA GLU A 199 -2.96 2.92 11.06
C GLU A 199 -3.62 1.72 11.78
N ILE A 200 -3.80 0.60 11.07
CA ILE A 200 -4.35 -0.64 11.63
C ILE A 200 -3.45 -1.19 12.74
N GLN A 201 -2.13 -1.26 12.50
CA GLN A 201 -1.14 -1.75 13.46
C GLN A 201 -1.05 -0.85 14.70
N ALA A 202 -1.15 0.46 14.51
CA ALA A 202 -1.13 1.43 15.60
C ALA A 202 -2.47 1.52 16.37
N GLU A 203 -3.51 0.84 15.88
CA GLU A 203 -4.90 0.93 16.36
C GLU A 203 -5.44 2.37 16.43
N LYS A 204 -4.93 3.25 15.57
CA LYS A 204 -5.28 4.68 15.52
C LYS A 204 -4.96 5.26 14.16
N THR A 205 -5.86 6.09 13.63
CA THR A 205 -5.55 6.81 12.38
C THR A 205 -4.51 7.91 12.61
N TYR A 206 -3.86 8.32 11.53
CA TYR A 206 -2.95 9.46 11.54
C TYR A 206 -3.66 10.75 12.01
N PHE A 207 -4.91 10.96 11.62
CA PHE A 207 -5.68 12.14 12.02
C PHE A 207 -6.02 12.14 13.51
N LEU A 208 -6.26 10.96 14.12
CA LEU A 208 -6.44 10.86 15.58
C LEU A 208 -5.17 11.26 16.33
N ASN A 209 -3.99 10.87 15.82
CA ASN A 209 -2.71 11.30 16.40
C ASN A 209 -2.55 12.81 16.34
N ASN A 210 -2.78 13.43 15.17
CA ASN A 210 -2.68 14.88 15.01
C ASN A 210 -3.65 15.63 15.92
N PHE A 211 -4.91 15.16 16.00
CA PHE A 211 -5.89 15.71 16.92
C PHE A 211 -5.42 15.62 18.38
N THR A 212 -4.93 14.45 18.80
CA THR A 212 -4.51 14.23 20.19
C THR A 212 -3.31 15.09 20.55
N GLN A 213 -2.28 15.15 19.70
CA GLN A 213 -1.11 16.00 19.90
C GLN A 213 -1.48 17.48 20.05
N PHE A 214 -2.33 17.99 19.14
CA PHE A 214 -2.77 19.38 19.21
C PHE A 214 -3.55 19.68 20.49
N ILE A 215 -4.43 18.76 20.93
CA ILE A 215 -5.19 18.92 22.17
C ILE A 215 -4.28 18.90 23.40
N ASP A 216 -3.28 18.03 23.41
CA ASP A 216 -2.32 17.92 24.51
C ASP A 216 -1.40 19.14 24.61
N GLU A 217 -1.08 19.81 23.49
CA GLU A 217 -0.44 21.12 23.50
C GLU A 217 -1.39 22.21 23.99
N LEU A 218 -2.63 22.22 23.50
CA LEU A 218 -3.60 23.27 23.79
C LEU A 218 -4.03 23.28 25.26
N ILE A 219 -4.11 22.12 25.91
CA ILE A 219 -4.51 22.02 27.32
C ILE A 219 -3.51 22.70 28.27
N THR A 220 -2.26 22.96 27.83
CA THR A 220 -1.27 23.69 28.61
C THR A 220 -1.71 25.13 28.92
N LEU A 221 -2.48 25.76 28.02
CA LEU A 221 -2.99 27.13 28.19
C LEU A 221 -3.94 27.25 29.40
N PRO A 222 -5.08 26.53 29.47
CA PRO A 222 -6.00 26.64 30.61
C PRO A 222 -5.42 26.06 31.91
N ILE A 223 -4.41 25.18 31.85
CA ILE A 223 -3.74 24.66 33.05
C ILE A 223 -2.85 25.72 33.69
N ASN A 224 -2.00 26.38 32.89
CA ASN A 224 -0.99 27.30 33.39
C ASN A 224 -1.52 28.73 33.59
N LEU A 225 -2.58 29.13 32.88
CA LEU A 225 -3.14 30.47 32.90
C LEU A 225 -4.68 30.47 33.15
N PRO A 226 -5.18 29.78 34.18
CA PRO A 226 -6.62 29.54 34.37
C PRO A 226 -7.45 30.80 34.60
N GLU A 227 -6.87 31.82 35.25
CA GLU A 227 -7.47 33.12 35.57
C GLU A 227 -7.70 33.98 34.30
N PHE A 228 -7.01 33.66 33.20
CA PHE A 228 -7.05 34.46 31.98
C PHE A 228 -8.17 33.99 31.06
N HIS A 229 -9.37 34.53 31.24
CA HIS A 229 -10.56 34.21 30.43
C HIS A 229 -10.37 34.33 28.91
N LEU A 230 -9.43 35.15 28.44
CA LEU A 230 -9.07 35.18 27.02
C LEU A 230 -8.40 33.87 26.57
N MET A 231 -7.46 33.35 27.36
CA MET A 231 -6.79 32.08 27.06
C MET A 231 -7.79 30.92 27.05
N ASN A 232 -8.73 30.88 28.01
CA ASN A 232 -9.77 29.85 28.04
C ASN A 232 -10.67 29.93 26.78
N ARG A 233 -11.03 31.13 26.31
CA ARG A 233 -11.81 31.30 25.06
C ARG A 233 -11.04 30.87 23.82
N LEU A 234 -9.74 31.22 23.72
CA LEU A 234 -8.88 30.80 22.62
C LEU A 234 -8.70 29.27 22.61
N ALA A 235 -8.43 28.68 23.78
CA ALA A 235 -8.36 27.24 23.95
C ALA A 235 -9.67 26.56 23.54
N PHE A 236 -10.82 27.03 24.05
CA PHE A 236 -12.13 26.50 23.68
C PHE A 236 -12.38 26.53 22.16
N SER A 237 -12.05 27.66 21.51
CA SER A 237 -12.16 27.76 20.05
C SER A 237 -11.21 26.81 19.33
N GLY A 238 -9.97 26.67 19.82
CA GLY A 238 -8.97 25.78 19.24
C GLY A 238 -9.36 24.31 19.32
N VAL A 239 -10.02 23.87 20.41
CA VAL A 239 -10.54 22.50 20.52
C VAL A 239 -11.58 22.22 19.43
N ILE A 240 -12.48 23.16 19.15
CA ILE A 240 -13.44 23.03 18.04
C ILE A 240 -12.73 23.02 16.69
N SER A 241 -11.72 23.86 16.48
CA SER A 241 -10.94 23.86 15.23
C SER A 241 -10.22 22.53 15.00
N ALA A 242 -9.63 21.93 16.03
CA ALA A 242 -8.99 20.61 15.94
C ALA A 242 -10.00 19.51 15.61
N PHE A 243 -11.17 19.56 16.24
CA PHE A 243 -12.28 18.65 15.97
C PHE A 243 -12.78 18.80 14.52
N GLU A 244 -12.95 20.02 14.03
CA GLU A 244 -13.35 20.32 12.66
C GLU A 244 -12.32 19.82 11.64
N ALA A 245 -11.03 20.04 11.89
CA ALA A 245 -9.95 19.54 11.05
C ALA A 245 -9.96 18.00 10.98
N TYR A 246 -10.05 17.32 12.13
CA TYR A 246 -10.15 15.86 12.17
C TYR A 246 -11.31 15.33 11.29
N LEU A 247 -12.51 15.91 11.42
CA LEU A 247 -13.67 15.49 10.66
C LEU A 247 -13.51 15.75 9.15
N SER A 248 -13.00 16.92 8.80
CA SER A 248 -12.76 17.31 7.41
C SER A 248 -11.73 16.40 6.74
N ASP A 249 -10.58 16.23 7.37
CA ASP A 249 -9.47 15.44 6.84
C ASP A 249 -9.84 13.96 6.73
N THR A 250 -10.56 13.43 7.73
CA THR A 250 -11.08 12.05 7.70
C THR A 250 -12.02 11.85 6.52
N MET A 251 -13.03 12.71 6.35
CA MET A 251 -13.96 12.62 5.20
C MET A 251 -13.20 12.71 3.87
N LYS A 252 -12.29 13.68 3.75
CA LYS A 252 -11.53 13.92 2.53
C LYS A 252 -10.64 12.74 2.16
N LYS A 253 -9.88 12.18 3.10
CA LYS A 253 -9.07 10.97 2.88
C LYS A 253 -9.96 9.82 2.41
N GLN A 254 -11.02 9.49 3.14
CA GLN A 254 -11.87 8.35 2.80
C GLN A 254 -12.55 8.50 1.43
N VAL A 255 -13.02 9.70 1.08
CA VAL A 255 -13.64 9.98 -0.23
C VAL A 255 -12.62 9.89 -1.35
N MET A 256 -11.39 10.36 -1.16
CA MET A 256 -10.39 10.42 -2.24
C MET A 256 -9.69 9.08 -2.46
N THR A 257 -9.44 8.30 -1.41
CA THR A 257 -8.68 7.05 -1.52
C THR A 257 -9.55 5.81 -1.79
N ARG A 258 -10.87 5.87 -1.54
CA ARG A 258 -11.75 4.69 -1.64
C ARG A 258 -12.81 4.89 -2.71
N PRO A 259 -12.71 4.22 -3.88
CA PRO A 259 -13.64 4.42 -5.00
C PRO A 259 -15.11 4.26 -4.65
N ALA A 260 -15.46 3.29 -3.80
CA ALA A 260 -16.84 3.08 -3.35
C ALA A 260 -17.35 4.25 -2.48
N VAL A 261 -16.49 4.82 -1.62
CA VAL A 261 -16.83 5.99 -0.81
C VAL A 261 -16.95 7.23 -1.69
N LYS A 262 -16.02 7.42 -2.63
CA LYS A 262 -16.06 8.49 -3.64
C LYS A 262 -17.40 8.53 -4.35
N ARG A 263 -17.82 7.37 -4.86
CA ARG A 263 -19.10 7.20 -5.55
C ARG A 263 -20.27 7.57 -4.65
N ARG A 264 -20.32 7.05 -3.42
CA ARG A 264 -21.40 7.38 -2.47
C ARG A 264 -21.46 8.88 -2.20
N PHE A 265 -20.32 9.54 -1.98
CA PHE A 265 -20.28 10.98 -1.79
C PHE A 265 -20.92 11.73 -2.97
N VAL A 266 -20.46 11.44 -4.20
CA VAL A 266 -20.97 12.05 -5.44
C VAL A 266 -22.47 11.80 -5.62
N GLU A 267 -22.94 10.56 -5.45
CA GLU A 267 -24.36 10.22 -5.60
C GLU A 267 -25.24 10.81 -4.48
N SER A 268 -24.64 11.12 -3.32
CA SER A 268 -25.36 11.57 -2.14
C SER A 268 -25.52 13.08 -2.03
N HIS A 269 -24.70 13.88 -2.74
CA HIS A 269 -24.57 15.30 -2.47
C HIS A 269 -25.15 16.15 -3.61
N ASP A 270 -26.07 17.05 -3.25
CA ASP A 270 -26.89 17.84 -4.19
C ASP A 270 -26.08 18.65 -5.23
N LYS A 271 -24.83 19.03 -4.93
CA LYS A 271 -23.96 19.73 -5.88
C LYS A 271 -23.68 18.91 -7.15
N PHE A 272 -23.73 17.59 -7.06
CA PHE A 272 -23.46 16.68 -8.16
C PHE A 272 -24.73 16.15 -8.84
N SER A 273 -25.90 16.25 -8.20
CA SER A 273 -27.16 15.72 -8.75
C SER A 273 -27.78 16.61 -9.84
N ALA A 274 -27.31 17.84 -10.01
CA ALA A 274 -28.02 18.89 -10.75
C ALA A 274 -27.56 19.14 -12.21
N LYS A 275 -26.68 18.32 -12.80
CA LYS A 275 -26.10 18.60 -14.13
C LYS A 275 -26.58 17.61 -15.20
N LYS A 276 -27.22 18.12 -16.26
CA LYS A 276 -27.42 17.36 -17.51
C LYS A 276 -26.05 17.19 -18.18
N LEU A 277 -25.62 15.95 -18.35
CA LEU A 277 -24.38 15.58 -19.03
C LEU A 277 -24.71 15.03 -20.41
N THR A 278 -23.98 15.47 -21.45
CA THR A 278 -24.02 14.82 -22.77
C THR A 278 -22.94 13.75 -22.86
N LEU A 279 -23.05 12.82 -23.82
CA LEU A 279 -22.03 11.78 -24.02
C LEU A 279 -20.65 12.36 -24.35
N ASN A 280 -20.60 13.50 -25.04
CA ASN A 280 -19.34 14.17 -25.39
C ASN A 280 -18.62 14.77 -24.17
N ASP A 281 -19.35 15.01 -23.07
CA ASP A 281 -18.78 15.60 -21.85
C ASP A 281 -18.12 14.56 -20.92
N ILE A 282 -18.32 13.25 -21.18
CA ILE A 282 -17.99 12.18 -20.22
C ILE A 282 -16.51 12.22 -19.82
N PHE A 283 -15.59 12.19 -20.80
CA PHE A 283 -14.16 12.13 -20.50
C PHE A 283 -13.68 13.40 -19.78
N THR A 284 -14.07 14.58 -20.27
CA THR A 284 -13.73 15.86 -19.60
C THR A 284 -14.25 15.90 -18.16
N LYS A 285 -15.44 15.36 -17.90
CA LYS A 285 -16.03 15.38 -16.55
C LYS A 285 -15.42 14.34 -15.62
N LEU A 286 -14.98 13.20 -16.15
CA LEU A 286 -14.20 12.24 -15.38
C LEU A 286 -12.84 12.83 -14.98
N ASP A 287 -12.15 13.50 -15.91
CA ASP A 287 -10.87 14.15 -15.63
C ASP A 287 -11.00 15.27 -14.58
N GLU A 288 -12.11 16.01 -14.58
CA GLU A 288 -12.38 17.10 -13.63
C GLU A 288 -12.99 16.66 -12.28
N LEU A 289 -13.50 15.43 -12.19
CA LEU A 289 -14.37 15.01 -11.07
C LEU A 289 -13.65 15.12 -9.72
N ASP A 290 -12.42 14.63 -9.64
CA ASP A 290 -11.65 14.63 -8.39
C ASP A 290 -11.38 16.05 -7.89
N LYS A 291 -11.11 16.99 -8.79
CA LYS A 291 -10.99 18.41 -8.45
C LYS A 291 -12.30 18.98 -7.89
N LEU A 292 -13.43 18.69 -8.53
CA LEU A 292 -14.74 19.17 -8.08
C LEU A 292 -15.15 18.59 -6.72
N ILE A 293 -14.79 17.33 -6.46
CA ILE A 293 -15.00 16.68 -5.16
C ILE A 293 -14.21 17.40 -4.07
N VAL A 294 -12.91 17.64 -4.31
CA VAL A 294 -12.05 18.35 -3.36
C VAL A 294 -12.57 19.76 -3.07
N GLU A 295 -12.93 20.52 -4.11
CA GLU A 295 -13.49 21.87 -3.96
C GLU A 295 -14.78 21.88 -3.15
N GLU A 296 -15.63 20.84 -3.25
CA GLU A 296 -16.84 20.75 -2.44
C GLU A 296 -16.56 20.36 -1.00
N LEU A 297 -15.67 19.39 -0.77
CA LEU A 297 -15.27 19.01 0.59
C LEU A 297 -14.68 20.21 1.35
N ASP A 298 -13.87 21.02 0.69
CA ASP A 298 -13.28 22.23 1.29
C ASP A 298 -14.33 23.33 1.59
N PHE A 299 -15.50 23.29 0.95
CA PHE A 299 -16.60 24.22 1.19
C PHE A 299 -17.53 23.79 2.34
N ILE A 300 -17.56 22.49 2.67
CA ILE A 300 -18.42 21.96 3.74
C ILE A 300 -17.97 22.52 5.10
N SER A 301 -18.92 23.07 5.86
CA SER A 301 -18.68 23.52 7.24
C SER A 301 -18.71 22.34 8.21
N PHE A 302 -17.53 21.74 8.46
CA PHE A 302 -17.40 20.54 9.30
C PHE A 302 -17.71 20.75 10.79
N HIS A 303 -17.82 22.00 11.25
CA HIS A 303 -18.34 22.31 12.59
C HIS A 303 -19.89 22.27 12.68
N ASN A 304 -20.63 22.07 11.59
CA ASN A 304 -22.10 22.02 11.62
C ASN A 304 -22.63 20.66 12.14
N MET A 305 -22.90 20.60 13.44
CA MET A 305 -23.31 19.35 14.10
C MET A 305 -24.76 18.89 13.81
N ASP A 306 -25.54 19.67 13.06
CA ASP A 306 -26.87 19.27 12.60
C ASP A 306 -26.83 18.46 11.28
N THR A 307 -25.78 18.67 10.48
CA THR A 307 -25.61 18.08 9.14
C THR A 307 -24.49 17.06 9.08
N ILE A 308 -23.35 17.32 9.75
CA ILE A 308 -22.14 16.51 9.63
C ILE A 308 -22.34 15.06 10.13
N PRO A 309 -23.00 14.79 11.27
CA PRO A 309 -23.30 13.40 11.66
C PRO A 309 -24.11 12.64 10.60
N LYS A 310 -25.03 13.31 9.89
CA LYS A 310 -25.83 12.71 8.82
C LYS A 310 -24.98 12.42 7.58
N LEU A 311 -24.07 13.34 7.24
CA LEU A 311 -23.15 13.17 6.12
C LEU A 311 -22.20 11.99 6.37
N PHE A 312 -21.60 11.92 7.57
CA PHE A 312 -20.74 10.79 7.98
C PHE A 312 -21.49 9.46 7.90
N ASN A 313 -22.72 9.39 8.39
CA ASN A 313 -23.52 8.18 8.29
C ASN A 313 -23.83 7.82 6.82
N LYS A 314 -24.23 8.80 6.00
CA LYS A 314 -24.62 8.56 4.60
C LYS A 314 -23.45 8.11 3.72
N VAL A 315 -22.25 8.66 3.93
CA VAL A 315 -21.08 8.45 3.07
C VAL A 315 -20.16 7.36 3.61
N LEU A 316 -19.94 7.33 4.93
CA LEU A 316 -18.96 6.47 5.59
C LEU A 316 -19.61 5.37 6.44
N PHE A 317 -20.93 5.40 6.66
CA PHE A 317 -21.63 4.52 7.61
C PHE A 317 -21.13 4.64 9.05
N VAL A 318 -20.56 5.81 9.39
CA VAL A 318 -20.10 6.13 10.74
C VAL A 318 -21.22 6.81 11.52
N GLU A 319 -21.48 6.35 12.74
CA GLU A 319 -22.44 6.98 13.65
C GLU A 319 -21.73 7.79 14.74
N PHE A 320 -22.27 8.98 15.02
CA PHE A 320 -21.85 9.80 16.16
C PHE A 320 -22.62 9.37 17.42
N PRO A 321 -22.00 9.44 18.62
CA PRO A 321 -22.70 9.22 19.87
C PRO A 321 -23.89 10.19 20.05
N LYS A 322 -25.12 9.69 19.90
CA LYS A 322 -26.36 10.52 19.85
C LYS A 322 -26.54 11.41 21.08
N ASN A 323 -26.15 10.93 22.26
CA ASN A 323 -26.20 11.66 23.53
C ASN A 323 -25.18 12.82 23.63
N ARG A 324 -24.25 12.95 22.67
CA ARG A 324 -23.21 13.98 22.63
C ARG A 324 -23.51 15.11 21.63
N ILE A 325 -24.30 14.84 20.60
CA ILE A 325 -24.61 15.80 19.51
C ILE A 325 -25.15 17.12 20.06
N ALA A 326 -26.14 17.09 20.97
CA ALA A 326 -26.71 18.31 21.54
C ALA A 326 -25.65 19.17 22.27
N LYS A 327 -24.71 18.54 23.00
CA LYS A 327 -23.62 19.25 23.68
C LYS A 327 -22.63 19.85 22.68
N LEU A 328 -22.34 19.16 21.58
CA LEU A 328 -21.49 19.69 20.51
C LEU A 328 -22.15 20.89 19.82
N CYS A 329 -23.46 20.84 19.53
CA CYS A 329 -24.18 21.98 18.97
C CYS A 329 -24.08 23.23 19.87
N GLU A 330 -24.23 23.07 21.19
CA GLU A 330 -24.06 24.16 22.15
C GLU A 330 -22.61 24.68 22.18
N ALA A 331 -21.62 23.78 22.11
CA ALA A 331 -20.21 24.19 22.04
C ALA A 331 -19.89 24.97 20.77
N VAL A 332 -20.45 24.58 19.62
CA VAL A 332 -20.27 25.30 18.35
C VAL A 332 -20.89 26.69 18.40
N LYS A 333 -22.07 26.86 19.02
CA LYS A 333 -22.67 28.18 19.26
C LYS A 333 -21.74 29.08 20.10
N LYS A 334 -21.21 28.55 21.20
CA LYS A 334 -20.22 29.27 22.04
C LYS A 334 -18.97 29.65 21.22
N ARG A 335 -18.49 28.76 20.35
CA ARG A 335 -17.36 29.06 19.45
C ARG A 335 -17.70 30.17 18.45
N HIS A 336 -18.90 30.19 17.88
CA HIS A 336 -19.34 31.29 17.00
C HIS A 336 -19.33 32.63 17.74
N ASP A 337 -19.80 32.66 18.98
CA ASP A 337 -19.74 33.87 19.83
C ASP A 337 -18.28 34.30 20.06
N ILE A 338 -17.40 33.37 20.39
CA ILE A 338 -15.97 33.64 20.61
C ILE A 338 -15.32 34.24 19.36
N VAL A 339 -15.49 33.59 18.20
CA VAL A 339 -14.77 33.94 16.96
C VAL A 339 -15.37 35.14 16.25
N HIS A 340 -16.70 35.19 16.09
CA HIS A 340 -17.36 36.20 15.26
C HIS A 340 -17.94 37.37 16.04
N ARG A 341 -18.07 37.26 17.37
CA ARG A 341 -18.66 38.28 18.24
C ARG A 341 -17.74 38.67 19.40
N ASN A 342 -16.45 38.34 19.31
CA ASN A 342 -15.43 38.63 20.33
C ASN A 342 -15.82 38.11 21.74
N GLY A 343 -16.45 36.93 21.77
CA GLY A 343 -16.94 36.29 22.98
C GLY A 343 -18.23 36.87 23.54
N ARG A 344 -19.03 37.60 22.74
CA ARG A 344 -20.36 38.06 23.15
C ARG A 344 -21.45 37.29 22.43
N ASP A 345 -22.54 37.01 23.13
CA ASP A 345 -23.73 36.42 22.52
C ASP A 345 -24.51 37.44 21.64
N THR A 346 -25.62 36.99 21.04
CA THR A 346 -26.51 37.86 20.24
C THR A 346 -27.15 39.00 21.04
N ALA A 347 -27.19 38.91 22.37
CA ALA A 347 -27.68 39.96 23.25
C ALA A 347 -26.56 40.90 23.74
N GLY A 348 -25.31 40.68 23.29
CA GLY A 348 -24.14 41.47 23.65
C GLY A 348 -23.52 41.10 25.01
N LYS A 349 -24.00 40.06 25.68
CA LYS A 349 -23.46 39.59 26.97
C LYS A 349 -22.20 38.77 26.73
N LEU A 350 -21.18 39.00 27.56
CA LEU A 350 -19.92 38.25 27.48
C LEU A 350 -20.15 36.78 27.88
N THR A 351 -19.79 35.85 26.99
CA THR A 351 -19.76 34.42 27.23
C THR A 351 -18.55 34.10 28.09
N ASN A 352 -18.80 33.76 29.35
CA ASN A 352 -17.75 33.32 30.26
C ASN A 352 -17.38 31.87 29.96
N ILE A 353 -16.08 31.60 29.78
CA ILE A 353 -15.52 30.27 29.58
C ILE A 353 -14.50 30.03 30.69
N SER A 354 -14.77 29.04 31.53
CA SER A 354 -13.89 28.60 32.60
C SER A 354 -12.90 27.56 32.10
N LYS A 355 -11.90 27.23 32.92
CA LYS A 355 -11.00 26.09 32.67
C LYS A 355 -11.80 24.78 32.51
N ASP A 356 -12.78 24.55 33.37
CA ASP A 356 -13.58 23.32 33.38
C ASP A 356 -14.45 23.21 32.12
N ASP A 357 -14.92 24.33 31.56
CA ASP A 357 -15.60 24.33 30.26
C ASP A 357 -14.69 23.85 29.12
N VAL A 358 -13.40 24.23 29.15
CA VAL A 358 -12.41 23.80 28.15
C VAL A 358 -12.10 22.31 28.32
N ILE A 359 -11.82 21.86 29.55
CA ILE A 359 -11.54 20.46 29.85
C ILE A 359 -12.73 19.58 29.47
N GLY A 360 -13.95 19.97 29.85
CA GLY A 360 -15.17 19.24 29.50
C GLY A 360 -15.42 19.19 28.00
N LEU A 361 -15.03 20.23 27.25
CA LEU A 361 -15.07 20.19 25.79
C LEU A 361 -14.03 19.23 25.21
N ILE A 362 -12.80 19.23 25.74
CA ILE A 362 -11.74 18.29 25.33
C ILE A 362 -12.18 16.85 25.54
N GLU A 363 -12.74 16.52 26.70
CA GLU A 363 -13.24 15.18 26.99
C GLU A 363 -14.37 14.79 26.03
N LEU A 364 -15.31 15.71 25.78
CA LEU A 364 -16.42 15.51 24.85
C LEU A 364 -15.94 15.25 23.42
N THR A 365 -14.98 16.03 22.91
CA THR A 365 -14.47 15.85 21.55
C THR A 365 -13.59 14.61 21.45
N LYS A 366 -12.72 14.32 22.45
CA LYS A 366 -11.95 13.07 22.50
C LYS A 366 -12.88 11.84 22.44
N GLU A 367 -13.95 11.80 23.24
CA GLU A 367 -14.90 10.67 23.21
C GLU A 367 -15.51 10.44 21.82
N VAL A 368 -15.91 11.53 21.14
CA VAL A 368 -16.55 11.45 19.81
C VAL A 368 -15.53 11.07 18.73
N VAL A 369 -14.36 11.71 18.73
CA VAL A 369 -13.27 11.43 17.77
C VAL A 369 -12.80 9.99 17.90
N PHE A 370 -12.54 9.49 19.11
CA PHE A 370 -12.10 8.11 19.32
C PHE A 370 -13.15 7.09 18.85
N ASN A 371 -14.44 7.40 19.04
CA ASN A 371 -15.53 6.55 18.55
C ASN A 371 -15.63 6.53 17.02
N ILE A 372 -15.43 7.68 16.37
CA ILE A 372 -15.35 7.77 14.91
C ILE A 372 -14.13 7.01 14.39
N ASP A 373 -12.97 7.23 15.00
CA ASP A 373 -11.69 6.66 14.58
C ASP A 373 -11.73 5.14 14.56
N ARG A 374 -12.28 4.55 15.63
CA ARG A 374 -12.48 3.10 15.71
C ARG A 374 -13.35 2.58 14.57
N GLN A 375 -14.46 3.25 14.26
CA GLN A 375 -15.31 2.84 13.14
C GLN A 375 -14.57 2.96 11.80
N ILE A 376 -13.74 3.98 11.61
CA ILE A 376 -12.92 4.16 10.41
C ILE A 376 -11.88 3.03 10.27
N LEU A 377 -11.19 2.66 11.34
CA LEU A 377 -10.25 1.55 11.36
C LEU A 377 -10.94 0.22 11.05
N ASP A 378 -12.11 -0.03 11.65
CA ASP A 378 -12.89 -1.24 11.37
C ASP A 378 -13.29 -1.31 9.89
N LEU A 379 -13.66 -0.18 9.27
CA LEU A 379 -13.90 -0.11 7.83
C LEU A 379 -12.64 -0.32 6.98
N GLN A 380 -11.44 0.03 7.47
CA GLN A 380 -10.18 -0.24 6.77
C GLN A 380 -9.87 -1.74 6.75
N ARG A 381 -10.09 -2.44 7.86
CA ARG A 381 -9.86 -3.90 7.99
C ARG A 381 -10.70 -4.75 7.03
N HIS A 382 -11.89 -4.28 6.66
CA HIS A 382 -12.87 -5.05 5.86
C HIS A 382 -12.84 -4.77 4.35
N VAL A 383 -11.84 -4.06 3.82
CA VAL A 383 -11.74 -3.80 2.37
C VAL A 383 -10.82 -4.76 1.62
N ASP A 384 -10.08 -5.60 2.35
CA ASP A 384 -9.14 -6.54 1.77
C ASP A 384 -9.71 -7.97 1.60
N ASP A 385 -10.98 -8.21 1.93
CA ASP A 385 -11.69 -9.49 1.75
C ASP A 385 -12.51 -9.59 0.45
#